data_AF-A0A642CAY2-F1
#
_entry.id   AF-A0A642CAY2-F1
#
_cell.length_a   1.000
_cell.length_b   1.000
_cell.length_c   1.000
_cell.angle_alpha   90.00
_cell.angle_beta   90.00
_cell.angle_gamma   90.00
#
_symmetry.space_group_name_H-M   'P 1'
#
loop_
_entity.id
_entity.type
_entity.pdbx_description
1 polymer ?
#
loop_
_entity_poly.entity_id
_entity_poly.type
_entity_poly.pdbx_seq_one_letter_code
_entity_poly.pdbx_strand_id
1 'polypeptide(L)'
;MKYRNFTNKLMLMVGVTATAVLTSCEQEFYQDEQYRKEIYIVSGEDNIFQREFAFGGEEIGYLSVYASGTTPIEKEVMVELERNETVLSDYNQKRYGDNYKNYVLELPDTHYKVDDWSINLYPNANSSYSLFPIKVNIDGLEPEDNYFL
;
A
#
# COMPACT_ATOMS: atom_id res chain seq x y z
N MET A 1 18.29 -68.99 18.62
CA MET A 1 18.44 -68.23 17.35
C MET A 1 17.13 -67.68 16.78
N LYS A 2 16.03 -68.44 16.72
CA LYS A 2 14.73 -67.97 16.16
C LYS A 2 14.18 -66.68 16.81
N TYR A 3 14.26 -66.56 18.14
CA TYR A 3 13.72 -65.41 18.87
C TYR A 3 14.47 -64.10 18.53
N ARG A 4 15.81 -64.15 18.47
CA ARG A 4 16.67 -63.00 18.15
C ARG A 4 16.43 -62.46 16.73
N ASN A 5 16.13 -63.33 15.77
CA ASN A 5 15.77 -62.92 14.40
C ASN A 5 14.39 -62.26 14.32
N PHE A 6 13.44 -62.67 15.17
CA PHE A 6 12.11 -62.05 15.24
C PHE A 6 12.19 -60.66 15.86
N THR A 7 12.95 -60.50 16.95
CA THR A 7 13.17 -59.19 17.61
C THR A 7 13.89 -58.21 16.68
N ASN A 8 14.88 -58.66 15.92
CA ASN A 8 15.60 -57.83 14.95
C ASN A 8 14.69 -57.37 13.79
N LYS A 9 13.79 -58.24 13.29
CA LYS A 9 12.80 -57.88 12.28
C LYS A 9 11.75 -56.90 12.81
N LEU A 10 11.33 -57.07 14.06
CA LEU A 10 10.40 -56.16 14.72
C LEU A 10 11.03 -54.78 14.94
N MET A 11 12.28 -54.71 15.41
CA MET A 11 13.00 -53.44 15.55
C MET A 11 13.20 -52.74 14.20
N LEU A 12 13.50 -53.48 13.13
CA LEU A 12 13.60 -52.93 11.77
C LEU A 12 12.27 -52.35 11.30
N MET A 13 11.15 -53.05 11.53
CA MET A 13 9.83 -52.52 11.17
C MET A 13 9.45 -51.28 11.97
N VAL A 14 9.73 -51.26 13.28
CA VAL A 14 9.49 -50.08 14.13
C VAL A 14 10.38 -48.90 13.72
N GLY A 15 11.63 -49.15 13.33
CA GLY A 15 12.54 -48.13 12.82
C GLY A 15 12.05 -47.51 11.51
N VAL A 16 11.60 -48.34 10.56
CA VAL A 16 11.09 -47.88 9.25
C VAL A 16 9.77 -47.12 9.39
N THR A 17 8.87 -47.58 10.27
CA THR A 17 7.63 -46.84 10.56
C THR A 17 7.90 -45.53 11.30
N ALA A 18 8.85 -45.49 12.25
CA ALA A 18 9.23 -44.25 12.91
C ALA A 18 9.82 -43.21 11.94
N THR A 19 10.66 -43.62 10.98
CA THR A 19 11.19 -42.70 9.96
C THR A 19 10.12 -42.17 9.00
N ALA A 20 9.07 -42.95 8.70
CA ALA A 20 7.98 -42.52 7.84
C ALA A 20 6.99 -41.54 8.53
N VAL A 21 6.92 -41.57 9.87
CA VAL A 21 6.05 -40.66 10.64
C VAL A 21 6.77 -39.34 10.96
N LEU A 22 8.11 -39.32 10.89
CA LEU A 22 8.93 -38.12 11.12
C LEU A 22 9.23 -37.30 9.86
N THR A 23 8.75 -37.73 8.68
CA THR A 23 8.72 -36.83 7.51
C THR A 23 7.57 -35.84 7.71
N SER A 24 7.83 -34.76 8.45
CA SER A 24 6.93 -33.61 8.44
C SER A 24 6.80 -33.14 6.99
N CYS A 25 5.57 -33.05 6.48
CA CYS A 25 5.33 -32.37 5.22
C CYS A 25 5.87 -30.94 5.38
N GLU A 26 6.90 -30.57 4.61
CA GLU A 26 7.38 -29.19 4.61
C GLU A 26 6.20 -28.26 4.30
N GLN A 27 6.19 -27.14 4.99
CA GLN A 27 5.05 -26.25 5.08
C GLN A 27 4.98 -25.40 3.80
N GLU A 28 4.49 -25.99 2.70
CA GLU A 28 4.27 -25.32 1.40
C GLU A 28 3.37 -24.07 1.50
N PHE A 29 2.64 -23.92 2.61
CA PHE A 29 1.75 -22.80 2.88
C PHE A 29 2.40 -21.40 2.87
N TYR A 30 3.74 -21.30 2.91
CA TYR A 30 4.46 -20.02 2.93
C TYR A 30 5.22 -19.69 1.64
N GLN A 31 5.07 -20.47 0.57
CA GLN A 31 5.80 -20.19 -0.68
C GLN A 31 5.21 -19.01 -1.47
N ASP A 32 3.90 -18.79 -1.33
CA ASP A 32 3.17 -17.76 -2.06
C ASP A 32 2.62 -16.67 -1.13
N GLU A 33 2.26 -15.53 -1.71
CA GLU A 33 1.55 -14.47 -1.00
C GLU A 33 0.22 -14.98 -0.42
N GLN A 34 0.07 -14.83 0.89
CA GLN A 34 -1.12 -15.28 1.60
C GLN A 34 -2.30 -14.32 1.42
N TYR A 35 -2.03 -13.04 1.14
CA TYR A 35 -3.05 -11.99 1.01
C TYR A 35 -3.16 -11.48 -0.41
N ARG A 36 -4.37 -11.01 -0.76
CA ARG A 36 -4.59 -10.31 -2.02
C ARG A 36 -3.79 -9.01 -2.02
N LYS A 37 -3.09 -8.73 -3.11
CA LYS A 37 -2.47 -7.44 -3.36
C LYS A 37 -3.56 -6.39 -3.60
N GLU A 38 -3.46 -5.27 -2.91
CA GLU A 38 -4.34 -4.12 -3.02
C GLU A 38 -3.52 -2.91 -3.44
N ILE A 39 -4.11 -2.03 -4.25
CA ILE A 39 -3.49 -0.77 -4.63
C ILE A 39 -3.96 0.29 -3.63
N TYR A 40 -3.03 1.07 -3.11
CA TYR A 40 -3.32 2.12 -2.14
C TYR A 40 -2.41 3.33 -2.31
N ILE A 41 -2.87 4.48 -1.82
CA ILE A 41 -2.08 5.70 -1.71
C ILE A 41 -1.46 5.72 -0.31
N VAL A 42 -0.17 6.03 -0.22
CA VAL A 42 0.51 6.17 1.08
C VAL A 42 0.15 7.51 1.70
N SER A 43 -0.45 7.46 2.89
CA SER A 43 -0.87 8.61 3.68
C SER A 43 -0.40 8.51 5.13
N GLY A 44 -0.46 9.62 5.85
CA GLY A 44 -0.19 9.70 7.29
C GLY A 44 -1.44 9.50 8.14
N GLU A 45 -1.46 10.18 9.28
CA GLU A 45 -2.61 10.20 10.21
C GLU A 45 -3.86 10.76 9.51
N ASP A 46 -5.03 10.25 9.90
CA ASP A 46 -6.33 10.60 9.31
C ASP A 46 -6.43 10.44 7.78
N ASN A 47 -5.59 9.60 7.18
CA ASN A 47 -5.44 9.42 5.72
C ASN A 47 -5.04 10.70 4.97
N ILE A 48 -4.32 11.60 5.64
CA ILE A 48 -3.82 12.84 5.04
C ILE A 48 -2.38 12.65 4.56
N PHE A 49 -2.12 12.96 3.29
CA PHE A 49 -0.76 13.11 2.77
C PHE A 49 -0.37 14.59 2.80
N GLN A 50 0.63 14.94 3.61
CA GLN A 50 1.08 16.32 3.76
C GLN A 50 2.30 16.60 2.86
N ARG A 51 2.26 17.75 2.19
CA ARG A 51 3.37 18.28 1.39
C ARG A 51 3.50 19.77 1.62
N GLU A 52 4.72 20.23 1.84
CA GLU A 52 5.07 21.65 1.89
C GLU A 52 5.79 22.01 0.58
N PHE A 53 5.48 23.20 0.07
CA PHE A 53 6.08 23.76 -1.15
C PHE A 53 6.83 25.04 -0.77
N ALA A 54 7.98 25.28 -1.40
CA ALA A 54 8.71 26.53 -1.17
C ALA A 54 8.03 27.66 -1.94
N PHE A 55 8.09 28.88 -1.42
CA PHE A 55 7.58 30.04 -2.14
C PHE A 55 8.31 30.26 -3.48
N GLY A 56 7.56 30.42 -4.57
CA GLY A 56 8.12 30.84 -5.86
C GLY A 56 7.56 30.17 -7.12
N GLY A 57 6.25 29.99 -7.25
CA GLY A 57 5.61 29.57 -8.51
C GLY A 57 5.18 28.09 -8.55
N GLU A 58 5.28 27.47 -9.73
CA GLU A 58 4.78 26.10 -9.93
C GLU A 58 5.77 25.05 -9.41
N GLU A 59 5.28 24.13 -8.58
CA GLU A 59 6.01 22.96 -8.08
C GLU A 59 5.26 21.65 -8.39
N ILE A 60 5.95 20.51 -8.27
CA ILE A 60 5.34 19.18 -8.47
C ILE A 60 5.29 18.43 -7.12
N GLY A 61 4.07 18.15 -6.67
CA GLY A 61 3.79 17.20 -5.60
C GLY A 61 3.71 15.77 -6.14
N TYR A 62 4.21 14.80 -5.38
CA TYR A 62 4.16 13.39 -5.77
C TYR A 62 3.37 12.58 -4.74
N LEU A 63 2.20 12.07 -5.14
CA LEU A 63 1.46 11.06 -4.39
C LEU A 63 2.08 9.70 -4.66
N SER A 64 2.34 8.93 -3.60
CA SER A 64 2.92 7.60 -3.78
C SER A 64 1.81 6.55 -3.85
N VAL A 65 1.72 5.87 -4.98
CA VAL A 65 0.78 4.77 -5.23
C VAL A 65 1.54 3.46 -5.11
N TYR A 66 1.07 2.54 -4.26
CA TYR A 66 1.73 1.28 -3.93
C TYR A 66 0.82 0.08 -4.20
N ALA A 67 1.42 -1.03 -4.58
CA ALA A 67 0.81 -2.35 -4.45
C ALA A 67 1.23 -3.00 -3.12
N SER A 68 0.27 -3.53 -2.37
CA SER A 68 0.53 -4.21 -1.10
C SER A 68 1.16 -5.59 -1.30
N GLY A 69 1.70 -6.14 -0.22
CA GLY A 69 2.36 -7.44 -0.19
C GLY A 69 3.86 -7.34 0.09
N THR A 70 4.45 -8.51 0.25
CA THR A 70 5.88 -8.74 0.49
C THR A 70 6.67 -9.06 -0.78
N THR A 71 5.96 -9.48 -1.84
CA THR A 71 6.50 -9.76 -3.17
C THR A 71 6.09 -8.66 -4.16
N PRO A 72 6.86 -8.41 -5.21
CA PRO A 72 6.48 -7.48 -6.28
C PRO A 72 5.21 -7.90 -7.03
N ILE A 73 4.60 -6.97 -7.77
CA ILE A 73 3.59 -7.32 -8.77
C ILE A 73 4.24 -8.07 -9.94
N GLU A 74 3.52 -9.05 -10.50
CA GLU A 74 4.03 -9.90 -11.58
C GLU A 74 3.90 -9.27 -12.97
N LYS A 75 2.94 -8.35 -13.13
CA LYS A 75 2.63 -7.66 -14.38
C LYS A 75 2.38 -6.19 -14.13
N GLU A 76 2.52 -5.41 -15.19
CA GLU A 76 2.17 -4.00 -15.19
C GLU A 76 0.68 -3.83 -14.86
N VAL A 77 0.38 -2.85 -14.00
CA VAL A 77 -0.97 -2.50 -13.58
C VAL A 77 -1.16 -1.00 -13.82
N MET A 78 -2.13 -0.65 -14.66
CA MET A 78 -2.59 0.73 -14.80
C MET A 78 -3.53 1.07 -13.65
N VAL A 79 -3.23 2.14 -12.93
CA VAL A 79 -4.03 2.66 -11.83
C VAL A 79 -4.67 3.96 -12.28
N GLU A 80 -5.98 4.06 -12.17
CA GLU A 80 -6.74 5.28 -12.42
C GLU A 80 -7.05 5.94 -11.07
N LEU A 81 -6.82 7.25 -10.98
CA LEU A 81 -7.16 8.07 -9.83
C LEU A 81 -8.28 9.02 -10.23
N GLU A 82 -9.16 9.32 -9.29
CA GLU A 82 -10.18 10.34 -9.45
C GLU A 82 -10.28 11.18 -8.20
N ARG A 83 -10.72 12.42 -8.38
CA ARG A 83 -10.99 13.31 -7.26
C ARG A 83 -12.30 12.91 -6.59
N ASN A 84 -12.29 12.82 -5.27
CA ASN A 84 -13.50 12.60 -4.49
C ASN A 84 -14.02 13.92 -3.91
N GLU A 85 -15.09 14.43 -4.48
CA GLU A 85 -15.66 15.74 -4.13
C GLU A 85 -16.31 15.79 -2.73
N THR A 86 -16.60 14.65 -2.09
CA THR A 86 -17.31 14.62 -0.80
C THR A 86 -16.39 14.42 0.41
N VAL A 87 -15.17 13.92 0.20
CA VAL A 87 -14.26 13.55 1.30
C VAL A 87 -13.88 14.75 2.16
N LEU A 88 -13.63 15.92 1.56
CA LEU A 88 -13.28 17.13 2.32
C LEU A 88 -14.44 17.64 3.18
N SER A 89 -15.67 17.64 2.65
CA SER A 89 -16.84 18.04 3.43
C SER A 89 -17.08 17.09 4.60
N ASP A 90 -16.92 15.78 4.38
CA ASP A 90 -17.08 14.77 5.42
C ASP A 90 -15.99 14.90 6.50
N TYR A 91 -14.74 15.15 6.09
CA TYR A 91 -13.63 15.43 6.98
C TYR A 91 -13.92 16.64 7.87
N ASN A 92 -14.29 17.77 7.27
CA ASN A 92 -14.57 19.01 7.98
C ASN A 92 -15.73 18.84 8.98
N GLN A 93 -16.83 18.22 8.55
CA GLN A 93 -17.97 17.95 9.41
C GLN A 93 -17.61 17.03 10.58
N LYS A 94 -16.86 15.95 10.32
CA LYS A 94 -16.42 14.99 11.36
C LYS A 94 -15.45 15.62 12.36
N ARG A 95 -14.54 16.48 11.89
CA ARG A 95 -13.46 17.04 12.69
C ARG A 95 -13.87 18.28 13.48
N TYR A 96 -14.69 19.14 12.88
CA TYR A 96 -15.01 20.48 13.41
C TYR A 96 -16.50 20.71 13.69
N GLY A 97 -17.40 19.83 13.22
CA GLY A 97 -18.83 19.99 13.44
C GLY A 97 -19.33 21.32 12.89
N ASP A 98 -20.02 22.10 13.72
CA ASP A 98 -20.57 23.42 13.33
C ASP A 98 -19.54 24.56 13.44
N ASN A 99 -18.27 24.26 13.74
CA ASN A 99 -17.21 25.27 13.81
C ASN A 99 -16.62 25.57 12.41
N TYR A 100 -17.44 26.17 11.55
CA TYR A 100 -17.12 26.48 10.16
C TYR A 100 -15.87 27.34 9.97
N LYS A 101 -15.49 28.13 10.98
CA LYS A 101 -14.28 28.97 10.92
C LYS A 101 -12.97 28.18 10.89
N ASN A 102 -13.02 26.93 11.34
CA ASN A 102 -11.86 26.05 11.40
C ASN A 102 -11.88 24.99 10.29
N TYR A 103 -12.80 25.10 9.33
CA TYR A 103 -12.83 24.18 8.21
C TYR A 103 -11.58 24.37 7.35
N VAL A 104 -11.01 23.24 6.94
CA VAL A 104 -9.91 23.20 5.99
C VAL A 104 -10.41 23.62 4.63
N LEU A 105 -9.60 24.40 3.91
CA LEU A 105 -9.93 24.94 2.60
C LEU A 105 -9.66 23.90 1.51
N GLU A 106 -10.54 23.88 0.51
CA GLU A 106 -10.28 23.17 -0.74
C GLU A 106 -9.23 23.93 -1.54
N LEU A 107 -8.25 23.21 -2.08
CA LEU A 107 -7.29 23.77 -3.03
C LEU A 107 -8.06 24.16 -4.31
N PRO A 108 -8.07 25.44 -4.72
CA PRO A 108 -8.80 25.85 -5.90
C PRO A 108 -8.30 25.12 -7.16
N ASP A 109 -9.22 24.82 -8.07
CA ASP A 109 -8.94 24.14 -9.36
C ASP A 109 -7.90 24.86 -10.22
N THR A 110 -7.80 26.18 -10.11
CA THR A 110 -6.77 27.01 -10.77
C THR A 110 -5.36 26.85 -10.18
N HIS A 111 -5.23 26.24 -9.01
CA HIS A 111 -3.95 26.06 -8.30
C HIS A 111 -3.38 24.64 -8.41
N TYR A 112 -4.00 23.75 -9.16
CA TYR A 112 -3.39 22.47 -9.48
C TYR A 112 -3.71 21.99 -10.89
N LYS A 113 -2.85 21.11 -11.41
CA LYS A 113 -3.05 20.44 -12.69
C LYS A 113 -2.54 19.01 -12.65
N VAL A 114 -3.40 18.11 -13.10
CA VAL A 114 -3.06 16.71 -13.39
C VAL A 114 -3.18 16.53 -14.90
N ASP A 115 -2.08 16.15 -15.56
CA ASP A 115 -2.08 15.98 -17.03
C ASP A 115 -2.73 14.66 -17.46
N ASP A 116 -2.52 13.60 -16.68
CA ASP A 116 -3.09 12.26 -16.87
C ASP A 116 -3.49 11.70 -15.50
N TRP A 117 -4.74 11.25 -15.39
CA TRP A 117 -5.30 10.66 -14.18
C TRP A 117 -4.99 9.16 -14.06
N SER A 118 -4.10 8.64 -14.89
CA SER A 118 -3.61 7.27 -14.83
C SER A 118 -2.10 7.21 -14.54
N ILE A 119 -1.68 6.17 -13.83
CA ILE A 119 -0.26 5.84 -13.63
C ILE A 119 -0.03 4.34 -13.62
N ASN A 120 1.05 3.90 -14.25
CA ASN A 120 1.40 2.50 -14.30
C ASN A 120 2.31 2.12 -13.12
N LEU A 121 1.96 1.04 -12.44
CA LEU A 121 2.84 0.30 -11.54
C LEU A 121 3.55 -0.79 -12.33
N TYR A 122 4.87 -0.89 -12.15
CA TYR A 122 5.69 -1.88 -12.84
C TYR A 122 6.20 -2.97 -11.88
N PRO A 123 6.43 -4.20 -12.37
CA PRO A 123 7.18 -5.20 -11.64
C PRO A 123 8.57 -4.67 -11.26
N ASN A 124 8.91 -4.65 -9.97
CA ASN A 124 10.20 -4.17 -9.47
C ASN A 124 10.67 -5.04 -8.31
N ALA A 125 11.94 -5.46 -8.32
CA ALA A 125 12.53 -6.38 -7.34
C ALA A 125 12.47 -5.87 -5.88
N ASN A 126 12.39 -4.55 -5.66
CA ASN A 126 12.47 -3.97 -4.32
C ASN A 126 11.13 -3.42 -3.79
N SER A 127 10.26 -2.90 -4.66
CA SER A 127 8.91 -2.42 -4.30
C SER A 127 8.12 -2.03 -5.55
N SER A 128 6.84 -2.39 -5.59
CA SER A 128 5.93 -2.01 -6.68
C SER A 128 5.19 -0.72 -6.33
N TYR A 129 5.85 0.41 -6.58
CA TYR A 129 5.28 1.75 -6.38
C TYR A 129 5.58 2.67 -7.55
N SER A 130 4.73 3.69 -7.71
CA SER A 130 4.89 4.78 -8.65
C SER A 130 4.53 6.11 -8.01
N LEU A 131 5.13 7.19 -8.50
CA LEU A 131 4.90 8.55 -8.01
C LEU A 131 3.96 9.29 -8.96
N PHE A 132 2.71 9.47 -8.54
CA PHE A 132 1.68 10.20 -9.27
C PHE A 132 1.92 11.71 -9.15
N PRO A 133 2.23 12.41 -10.25
CA PRO A 133 2.60 13.82 -10.22
C PRO A 133 1.36 14.72 -10.23
N ILE A 134 1.36 15.71 -9.35
CA ILE A 134 0.37 16.79 -9.31
C ILE A 134 1.13 18.09 -9.39
N LYS A 135 0.89 18.88 -10.45
CA LYS A 135 1.45 20.23 -10.55
C LYS A 135 0.62 21.13 -9.65
N VAL A 136 1.28 21.91 -8.81
CA VAL A 136 0.66 22.82 -7.86
C VAL A 136 1.22 24.21 -8.10
N ASN A 137 0.34 25.19 -8.29
CA ASN A 137 0.69 26.59 -8.37
C ASN A 137 0.34 27.25 -7.04
N ILE A 138 1.35 27.67 -6.30
CA ILE A 138 1.19 28.28 -4.98
C ILE A 138 1.00 29.80 -5.01
N ASP A 139 1.16 30.44 -6.18
CA ASP A 139 1.08 31.89 -6.29
C ASP A 139 -0.34 32.39 -5.97
N GLY A 140 -0.49 33.20 -4.93
CA GLY A 140 -1.77 33.76 -4.51
C GLY A 140 -2.52 32.96 -3.44
N LEU A 141 -1.98 31.82 -3.00
CA LEU A 141 -2.46 31.13 -1.80
C LEU A 141 -2.00 31.82 -0.52
N GLU A 142 -2.81 31.77 0.53
CA GLU A 142 -2.47 32.31 1.85
C GLU A 142 -1.52 31.34 2.58
N PRO A 143 -0.32 31.77 3.01
CA PRO A 143 0.67 30.87 3.62
C PRO A 143 0.28 30.26 4.96
N GLU A 144 -0.63 30.93 5.67
CA GLU A 144 -1.06 30.52 7.01
C GLU A 144 -2.18 29.47 6.95
N ASP A 145 -2.78 29.27 5.77
CA ASP A 145 -3.87 28.35 5.55
C ASP A 145 -3.38 26.98 5.07
N ASN A 146 -4.16 25.94 5.38
CA ASN A 146 -3.95 24.60 4.87
C ASN A 146 -4.98 24.30 3.78
N TYR A 147 -4.52 23.85 2.63
CA TYR A 147 -5.35 23.52 1.46
C TYR A 147 -5.32 22.02 1.18
N PHE A 148 -6.49 21.42 0.99
CA PHE A 148 -6.64 20.00 0.67
C PHE A 148 -7.10 19.81 -0.77
N LEU A 149 -6.57 18.78 -1.42
CA LEU A 149 -6.97 18.33 -2.76
C LEU A 149 -7.70 16.99 -2.70
#